data_AF-A0A0F9WFR5-F1
#
_entry.id   AF-A0A0F9WFR5-F1
#
_cell.length_a   1.000
_cell.length_b   1.000
_cell.length_c   1.000
_cell.angle_alpha   90.00
_cell.angle_beta   90.00
_cell.angle_gamma   90.00
#
_symmetry.space_group_name_H-M   'P 1'
#
loop_
_entity.id
_entity.type
_entity.pdbx_description
1 polymer ?
#
loop_
_entity_poly.entity_id
_entity_poly.type
_entity_poly.pdbx_seq_one_letter_code
_entity_poly.pdbx_strand_id
1 'polypeptide(L)' 'MQTRGNQPSPCVRQCCLDGDQCLGCGRLMPEILEWAAASNTRQLEIILAAAERRAQRDAGNLA' A
#
# COMPACT_ATOMS: atom_id res chain seq x y z
N MET A 1 20.48 -14.73 -1.30
CA MET A 1 19.25 -15.18 -0.62
C MET A 1 18.53 -13.93 -0.12
N GLN A 2 17.46 -13.50 -0.80
CA GLN A 2 16.77 -12.26 -0.40
C GLN A 2 15.82 -12.58 0.76
N THR A 3 16.04 -11.97 1.92
CA THR A 3 15.17 -12.09 3.08
C THR A 3 13.87 -11.35 2.79
N ARG A 4 12.85 -12.10 2.34
CA ARG A 4 11.49 -11.57 2.17
C ARG A 4 11.01 -10.98 3.50
N GLY A 5 10.34 -9.83 3.44
CA GLY A 5 9.67 -9.26 4.60
C GLY A 5 8.46 -10.09 5.03
N ASN A 6 8.10 -9.98 6.30
CA ASN A 6 6.97 -10.66 6.94
C ASN A 6 6.03 -9.66 7.64
N GLN A 7 5.91 -8.44 7.10
CA GLN A 7 4.96 -7.45 7.59
C GLN A 7 3.52 -7.80 7.15
N PRO A 8 2.51 -7.44 7.95
CA PRO A 8 1.12 -7.62 7.56
C PRO A 8 0.80 -6.76 6.33
N SER A 9 0.17 -7.36 5.31
CA SER A 9 -0.24 -6.62 4.12
C SER A 9 -1.35 -5.63 4.46
N PRO A 10 -1.27 -4.35 4.03
CA PRO A 10 -2.34 -3.36 4.25
C PRO A 10 -3.54 -3.57 3.30
N CYS A 11 -3.62 -4.71 2.61
CA CYS A 11 -4.70 -5.01 1.67
C CYS A 11 -6.02 -5.29 2.40
N VAL A 12 -7.03 -4.45 2.15
CA VAL A 12 -8.39 -4.61 2.71
C VAL A 12 -9.30 -5.50 1.86
N ARG A 13 -8.75 -6.16 0.82
CA ARG A 13 -9.48 -7.00 -0.17
C ARG A 13 -10.61 -6.30 -0.95
N GLN A 14 -10.68 -4.98 -0.88
CA GLN A 14 -11.53 -4.14 -1.73
C GLN A 14 -10.64 -3.37 -2.72
N CYS A 15 -10.18 -4.03 -3.77
CA CYS A 15 -9.28 -3.40 -4.74
C CYS A 15 -10.10 -2.61 -5.78
N CYS A 16 -9.84 -1.30 -5.86
CA CYS A 16 -10.31 -0.44 -6.94
C CYS A 16 -9.12 0.46 -7.31
N LEU A 17 -8.62 0.37 -8.53
CA LEU A 17 -7.48 1.16 -8.98
C LEU A 17 -7.98 2.44 -9.64
N ASP A 18 -7.40 3.57 -9.26
CA ASP A 18 -7.50 4.85 -9.95
C ASP A 18 -6.09 5.23 -10.43
N GLY A 19 -5.89 5.11 -11.75
CA GLY A 19 -4.55 5.08 -12.33
C GLY A 19 -3.71 3.96 -11.69
N ASP A 20 -2.58 4.34 -11.09
CA ASP A 20 -1.68 3.42 -10.39
C ASP A 20 -2.01 3.25 -8.90
N GLN A 21 -2.99 3.95 -8.35
CA GLN A 21 -3.28 3.90 -6.92
C GLN A 21 -4.50 3.03 -6.60
N CYS A 22 -4.36 2.10 -5.66
CA CYS A 22 -5.47 1.37 -5.07
C CYS A 22 -6.23 2.26 -4.07
N LEU A 23 -7.49 2.56 -4.35
CA LEU A 23 -8.36 3.35 -3.49
C LEU A 23 -8.68 2.65 -2.17
N GLY A 24 -8.74 1.32 -2.15
CA GLY A 24 -9.06 0.55 -0.94
C GLY A 24 -7.94 0.57 0.09
N CYS A 25 -6.75 0.11 -0.29
CA CYS A 25 -5.60 0.00 0.61
C CYS A 25 -4.60 1.15 0.53
N GLY A 26 -4.73 2.05 -0.45
CA GLY A 26 -3.83 3.20 -0.64
C GLY A 26 -2.50 2.87 -1.31
N ARG A 27 -2.23 1.61 -1.66
CA ARG A 27 -0.98 1.17 -2.29
C ARG A 27 -0.92 1.55 -3.77
N LEU A 28 0.29 1.72 -4.31
CA LEU A 28 0.50 1.89 -5.74
C LEU A 28 0.69 0.54 -6.45
N MET A 29 0.43 0.48 -7.74
CA MET A 29 0.58 -0.72 -8.57
C MET A 29 2.01 -1.29 -8.50
N PRO A 30 3.09 -0.50 -8.58
CA PRO A 30 4.44 -1.01 -8.38
C PRO A 30 4.66 -1.60 -6.97
N GLU A 31 4.08 -0.98 -5.93
CA GLU A 31 4.17 -1.46 -4.55
C GLU A 31 3.40 -2.77 -4.31
N ILE A 32 2.33 -3.01 -5.08
CA ILE A 32 1.57 -4.26 -5.07
C ILE A 32 2.40 -5.36 -5.74
N LEU A 33 3.02 -5.07 -6.88
CA LEU A 33 3.85 -6.01 -7.64
C LEU A 33 5.12 -6.40 -6.87
N GLU A 34 5.78 -5.45 -6.21
CA GLU A 34 7.04 -5.71 -5.50
C GLU A 34 6.84 -6.33 -4.10
N TRP A 35 5.64 -6.32 -3.53
CA TRP A 35 5.37 -6.68 -2.13
C TRP A 35 5.96 -8.03 -1.70
N ALA A 36 5.79 -9.07 -2.52
CA ALA A 36 6.22 -10.42 -2.21
C ALA A 36 7.75 -10.58 -2.20
N ALA A 37 8.47 -9.67 -2.85
CA ALA A 37 9.92 -9.61 -2.91
C ALA A 37 10.52 -8.54 -1.98
N ALA A 38 9.70 -7.61 -1.48
CA ALA A 38 10.13 -6.52 -0.61
C ALA A 38 10.69 -7.04 0.73
N SER A 39 11.71 -6.34 1.24
CA SER A 39 12.27 -6.57 2.58
C SER A 39 11.31 -6.08 3.67
N ASN A 40 11.55 -6.45 4.93
CA ASN A 40 10.75 -5.93 6.06
C ASN A 40 10.70 -4.41 6.10
N THR A 41 11.84 -3.74 5.93
CA THR A 41 11.93 -2.28 5.90
C THR A 41 11.11 -1.71 4.75
N ARG A 42 11.24 -2.28 3.54
CA ARG A 42 10.48 -1.81 2.38
C ARG A 42 8.98 -2.04 2.54
N GLN A 43 8.58 -3.15 3.14
CA GLN A 43 7.17 -3.42 3.44
C GLN A 43 6.60 -2.40 4.44
N LEU A 44 7.35 -2.02 5.47
CA LEU A 44 6.96 -0.97 6.42
C LEU A 44 6.79 0.38 5.73
N GLU A 45 7.73 0.77 4.86
CA GLU A 45 7.62 2.01 4.07
C GLU A 45 6.34 2.04 3.23
N ILE A 46 6.04 0.93 2.52
CA ILE A 46 4.83 0.80 1.71
C ILE A 46 3.57 0.92 2.59
N ILE A 47 3.55 0.30 3.76
CA ILE A 47 2.41 0.38 4.69
C ILE A 47 2.16 1.83 5.11
N LEU A 48 3.22 2.54 5.54
CA LEU A 48 3.10 3.92 6.01
C LEU A 48 2.65 4.86 4.88
N ALA A 49 3.26 4.76 3.71
CA ALA A 49 2.89 5.58 2.56
C ALA A 49 1.44 5.29 2.08
N ALA A 50 1.03 4.02 2.08
CA ALA A 50 -0.33 3.64 1.70
C ALA A 50 -1.37 4.16 2.70
N ALA A 51 -1.06 4.13 4.00
CA ALA A 51 -1.92 4.69 5.04
C ALA A 51 -2.05 6.22 4.92
N GLU A 52 -0.94 6.92 4.64
CA GLU A 52 -0.95 8.37 4.43
C GLU A 52 -1.81 8.76 3.23
N ARG A 53 -1.61 8.13 2.06
CA ARG A 53 -2.42 8.43 0.86
C ARG A 53 -3.91 8.11 1.07
N ARG A 54 -4.21 7.06 1.83
CA ARG A 54 -5.58 6.73 2.23
C ARG A 54 -6.19 7.85 3.09
N ALA A 55 -5.46 8.32 4.09
CA ALA A 55 -5.90 9.40 4.98
C ALA A 55 -6.11 10.73 4.23
N GLN A 56 -5.20 11.09 3.31
CA GLN A 56 -5.32 12.30 2.50
C GLN A 56 -6.59 12.31 1.64
N ARG A 57 -6.93 11.17 1.02
CA ARG A 57 -8.16 11.03 0.26
C ARG A 57 -9.39 11.08 1.16
N ASP A 58 -9.39 10.36 2.28
CA ASP A 58 -10.52 10.35 3.21
C ASP A 58 -10.78 11.77 3.77
N ALA A 59 -9.72 12.55 4.01
CA ALA A 59 -9.82 13.96 4.41
C ALA A 59 -10.38 14.86 3.30
N GLY A 60 -10.00 14.64 2.03
CA GLY A 60 -10.55 15.36 0.89
C GLY A 60 -12.01 15.03 0.56
N ASN A 61 -12.49 13.85 1.00
CA ASN A 61 -13.87 13.40 0.79
C ASN A 61 -14.84 13.88 1.89
N LEU A 62 -14.32 14.56 2.92
CA LEU A 62 -15.08 15.11 4.05
C LEU A 62 -15.32 16.64 3.93
N ALA A 63 -14.92 17.24 2.81
CA ALA A 63 -15.14 18.64 2.45
C ALA A 63 -16.21 18.75 1.35
#